data_AF-A0A9J7AHI2-F1
#
_entry.id   AF-A0A9J7AHI2-F1
#
_cell.length_a   1.000
_cell.length_b   1.000
_cell.length_c   1.000
_cell.angle_alpha   90.00
_cell.angle_beta   90.00
_cell.angle_gamma   90.00
#
_symmetry.space_group_name_H-M   'P 1'
#
loop_
_entity.id
_entity.type
_entity.pdbx_description
1 polymer ?
#
loop_
_entity_poly.entity_id
_entity_poly.type
_entity_poly.pdbx_seq_one_letter_code
_entity_poly.pdbx_strand_id
1 'polypeptide(L)'
;MELDTQELREQIIRPTLQYLGKDSDAAENLLIALAQLNQHSLCRQNKAYGIYQIDAALHQRIWNKYLAFEPDLASKIRGLASQREFLNNPHTELTTNLAYATAIAWAIHLAFPQSKHPCQQTPTDAAGKEQQATGS
;
A
#
# COMPACT_ATOMS: atom_id res chain seq x y z
N MET A 1 -6.91 9.21 -18.46
CA MET A 1 -6.99 7.75 -18.69
C MET A 1 -7.36 7.17 -17.35
N GLU A 2 -8.65 6.91 -17.11
CA GLU A 2 -9.07 6.14 -15.95
C GLU A 2 -8.51 4.73 -16.14
N LEU A 3 -7.73 4.24 -15.19
CA LEU A 3 -7.35 2.83 -15.18
C LEU A 3 -8.64 2.03 -14.99
N ASP A 4 -9.04 1.27 -16.01
CA ASP A 4 -10.18 0.39 -15.88
C ASP A 4 -9.87 -0.64 -14.79
N THR A 5 -10.65 -0.61 -13.72
CA THR A 5 -10.48 -1.53 -12.60
C THR A 5 -10.67 -2.98 -13.00
N GLN A 6 -11.42 -3.24 -14.08
CA GLN A 6 -11.55 -4.57 -14.66
C GLN A 6 -10.24 -5.02 -15.32
N GLU A 7 -9.62 -4.17 -16.14
CA GLU A 7 -8.31 -4.48 -16.75
C GLU A 7 -7.23 -4.70 -15.68
N LEU A 8 -7.20 -3.85 -14.64
CA LEU A 8 -6.27 -4.02 -13.51
C LEU A 8 -6.48 -5.37 -12.81
N ARG A 9 -7.75 -5.78 -12.62
CA ARG A 9 -8.08 -7.06 -12.01
C ARG A 9 -7.58 -8.23 -12.85
N GLU A 10 -7.94 -8.24 -14.12
CA GLU A 10 -7.73 -9.38 -15.01
C GLU A 10 -6.27 -9.50 -15.47
N GLN A 11 -5.60 -8.39 -15.75
CA GLN A 11 -4.25 -8.38 -16.34
C GLN A 11 -3.14 -8.39 -15.28
N ILE A 12 -3.41 -7.87 -14.07
CA ILE A 12 -2.38 -7.70 -13.03
C ILE A 12 -2.74 -8.49 -11.77
N ILE A 13 -3.88 -8.20 -11.15
CA ILE A 13 -4.18 -8.71 -9.80
C ILE A 13 -4.37 -10.23 -9.80
N ARG A 14 -5.25 -10.73 -10.67
CA ARG A 14 -5.52 -12.17 -10.81
C ARG A 14 -4.27 -12.98 -11.13
N PRO A 15 -3.49 -12.68 -12.19
CA PRO A 15 -2.28 -13.45 -12.49
C PRO A 15 -1.23 -13.36 -11.38
N THR A 16 -1.12 -12.23 -10.69
CA THR A 16 -0.22 -12.08 -9.55
C THR A 16 -0.64 -12.98 -8.39
N LEU A 17 -1.93 -12.99 -8.01
CA LEU A 17 -2.44 -13.84 -6.94
C LEU A 17 -2.30 -15.33 -7.28
N GLN A 18 -2.56 -15.71 -8.53
CA GLN A 18 -2.34 -17.06 -9.02
C GLN A 18 -0.88 -17.47 -8.92
N TYR A 19 0.06 -16.61 -9.31
CA TYR A 19 1.49 -16.85 -9.16
C TYR A 19 1.91 -17.03 -7.69
N LEU A 20 1.32 -16.25 -6.78
CA LEU A 20 1.55 -16.40 -5.33
C LEU A 20 0.90 -17.68 -4.76
N GLY A 21 -0.02 -18.32 -5.49
CA GLY A 21 -0.80 -19.47 -5.03
C GLY A 21 -1.92 -19.07 -4.07
N LYS A 22 -2.46 -17.86 -4.22
CA LYS A 22 -3.47 -17.21 -3.36
C LYS A 22 -4.66 -16.72 -4.18
N ASP A 23 -5.14 -17.57 -5.08
CA ASP A 23 -6.31 -17.28 -5.91
C ASP A 23 -7.58 -17.20 -5.05
N SER A 24 -8.22 -16.04 -5.00
CA SER A 24 -9.39 -15.78 -4.19
C SER A 24 -10.10 -14.51 -4.65
N ASP A 25 -11.40 -14.60 -4.92
CA ASP A 25 -12.24 -13.45 -5.27
C ASP A 25 -12.21 -12.37 -4.17
N ALA A 26 -12.09 -12.77 -2.90
CA ALA A 26 -11.98 -11.83 -1.79
C ALA A 26 -10.67 -11.03 -1.84
N ALA A 27 -9.56 -11.68 -2.20
CA ALA A 27 -8.27 -11.03 -2.36
C ALA A 27 -8.27 -10.07 -3.57
N GLU A 28 -8.86 -10.48 -4.69
CA GLU A 28 -9.02 -9.62 -5.88
C GLU A 28 -9.82 -8.35 -5.56
N ASN A 29 -10.99 -8.52 -4.91
CA ASN A 29 -11.87 -7.41 -4.54
C ASN A 29 -11.19 -6.45 -3.55
N LEU A 30 -10.47 -6.97 -2.56
CA LEU A 30 -9.72 -6.17 -1.61
C LEU A 30 -8.66 -5.31 -2.31
N LEU A 31 -7.87 -5.90 -3.20
CA LEU A 31 -6.79 -5.20 -3.88
C LEU A 31 -7.34 -4.12 -4.82
N ILE A 32 -8.47 -4.36 -5.49
CA ILE A 32 -9.16 -3.32 -6.26
C ILE A 32 -9.65 -2.18 -5.34
N ALA A 33 -10.29 -2.51 -4.22
CA ALA A 33 -10.76 -1.50 -3.27
C ALA A 33 -9.61 -0.65 -2.72
N LEU A 34 -8.47 -1.27 -2.39
CA LEU A 34 -7.27 -0.55 -1.96
C LEU A 34 -6.73 0.37 -3.05
N ALA A 35 -6.68 -0.08 -4.31
CA ALA A 35 -6.23 0.76 -5.42
C ALA A 35 -7.15 1.98 -5.62
N GLN A 36 -8.47 1.79 -5.55
CA GLN A 36 -9.45 2.87 -5.71
C GLN A 36 -9.42 3.87 -4.54
N LEU A 37 -9.34 3.38 -3.30
CA LEU A 37 -9.28 4.23 -2.10
C LEU A 37 -8.06 5.17 -2.11
N ASN A 38 -6.93 4.62 -2.53
CA ASN A 38 -5.66 5.35 -2.56
C ASN A 38 -5.57 6.35 -3.73
N GLN A 39 -6.36 6.20 -4.79
CA GLN A 39 -6.47 7.19 -5.86
C GLN A 39 -7.19 8.48 -5.41
N HIS A 40 -8.16 8.36 -4.48
CA HIS A 40 -8.90 9.51 -3.93
C HIS A 40 -8.23 10.17 -2.73
N SER A 41 -7.10 9.63 -2.26
CA SER A 41 -6.39 10.08 -1.06
C SER A 41 -5.46 11.26 -1.37
N LEU A 42 -6.00 12.50 -1.40
CA LEU A 42 -5.24 13.73 -1.69
C LEU A 42 -4.31 14.21 -0.55
N CYS A 43 -4.36 13.58 0.63
CA CYS A 43 -3.65 14.04 1.82
C CYS A 43 -2.55 13.06 2.24
N ARG A 44 -1.36 13.09 1.62
CA ARG A 44 -0.15 12.50 2.23
C ARG A 44 1.08 13.35 1.93
N GLN A 45 1.67 13.90 2.99
CA GLN A 45 2.93 14.66 2.94
C GLN A 45 4.19 13.77 2.84
N ASN A 46 4.03 12.44 2.82
CA ASN A 46 5.13 11.47 2.72
C ASN A 46 5.16 10.79 1.35
N LYS A 47 6.36 10.50 0.84
CA LYS A 47 6.60 9.77 -0.43
C LYS A 47 6.04 8.35 -0.36
N ALA A 48 4.80 8.18 -0.76
CA ALA A 48 4.17 6.89 -1.01
C ALA A 48 4.31 6.52 -2.50
N TYR A 49 4.45 5.22 -2.78
CA TYR A 49 4.79 4.70 -4.10
C TYR A 49 3.65 3.85 -4.69
N GLY A 50 3.45 3.97 -6.01
CA GLY A 50 2.51 3.17 -6.78
C GLY A 50 1.03 3.39 -6.49
N ILE A 51 0.19 2.55 -7.13
CA ILE A 51 -1.27 2.61 -7.03
C ILE A 51 -1.81 2.29 -5.63
N TYR A 52 -1.02 1.57 -4.82
CA TYR A 52 -1.37 1.18 -3.45
C TYR A 52 -0.84 2.16 -2.40
N GLN A 53 -0.14 3.23 -2.81
CA GLN A 53 0.42 4.25 -1.92
C GLN A 53 1.24 3.65 -0.76
N ILE A 54 2.11 2.70 -1.09
CA ILE A 54 2.95 1.99 -0.10
C ILE A 54 4.15 2.87 0.23
N ASP A 55 4.35 3.16 1.52
CA ASP A 55 5.51 3.93 2.00
C ASP A 55 6.78 3.05 2.04
N ALA A 56 7.95 3.68 1.86
CA ALA A 56 9.25 3.01 1.91
C ALA A 56 9.49 2.30 3.26
N ALA A 57 9.11 2.94 4.37
CA ALA A 57 9.27 2.32 5.69
C ALA A 57 8.35 1.11 5.87
N LEU A 58 7.12 1.16 5.35
CA LEU A 58 6.21 0.01 5.36
C LEU A 58 6.75 -1.13 4.51
N HIS A 59 7.25 -0.82 3.30
CA HIS A 59 7.88 -1.79 2.42
C HIS A 59 9.04 -2.52 3.10
N GLN A 60 9.99 -1.79 3.71
CA GLN A 60 11.10 -2.38 4.46
C GLN A 60 10.61 -3.21 5.65
N ARG A 61 9.60 -2.73 6.37
CA ARG A 61 9.03 -3.44 7.52
C ARG A 61 8.43 -4.79 7.11
N ILE A 62 7.75 -4.87 5.97
CA ILE A 62 7.19 -6.13 5.47
C ILE A 62 8.31 -7.12 5.12
N TRP A 63 9.33 -6.67 4.42
CA TRP A 63 10.49 -7.50 4.11
C TRP A 63 11.18 -8.03 5.37
N ASN A 64 11.44 -7.16 6.34
CA ASN A 64 12.19 -7.51 7.54
C ASN A 64 11.38 -8.29 8.58
N LYS A 65 10.07 -8.04 8.70
CA LYS A 65 9.24 -8.60 9.78
C LYS A 65 8.25 -9.67 9.36
N TYR A 66 7.87 -9.73 8.09
CA TYR A 66 6.90 -10.72 7.62
C TYR A 66 7.54 -11.68 6.63
N LEU A 67 8.10 -11.18 5.54
CA LEU A 67 8.73 -12.01 4.51
C LEU A 67 9.99 -12.74 5.01
N ALA A 68 10.70 -12.18 5.99
CA ALA A 68 11.80 -12.87 6.66
C ALA A 68 11.39 -14.20 7.31
N PHE A 69 10.11 -14.37 7.68
CA PHE A 69 9.58 -15.60 8.28
C PHE A 69 8.81 -16.47 7.28
N GLU A 70 8.62 -15.99 6.06
CA GLU A 70 7.88 -16.66 4.97
C GLU A 70 8.77 -16.75 3.72
N PRO A 71 9.84 -17.56 3.74
CA PRO A 71 10.89 -17.56 2.71
C PRO A 71 10.38 -17.91 1.31
N ASP A 72 9.40 -18.81 1.20
CA ASP A 72 8.81 -19.19 -0.07
C ASP A 72 8.04 -18.02 -0.70
N LEU A 73 7.27 -17.29 0.12
CA LEU A 73 6.55 -16.10 -0.33
C LEU A 73 7.53 -14.98 -0.68
N ALA A 74 8.56 -14.78 0.15
CA ALA A 74 9.62 -13.81 -0.10
C ALA A 74 10.32 -14.08 -1.44
N SER A 75 10.63 -15.34 -1.74
CA SER A 75 11.26 -15.74 -3.00
C SER A 75 10.36 -15.46 -4.20
N LYS A 76 9.07 -15.80 -4.12
CA LYS A 76 8.09 -15.49 -5.17
C LYS A 76 7.97 -13.99 -5.42
N ILE A 77 7.79 -13.21 -4.35
CA ILE A 77 7.69 -11.75 -4.44
C ILE A 77 8.98 -11.13 -5.01
N ARG A 78 10.15 -11.64 -4.60
CA ARG A 78 11.44 -11.22 -5.16
C ARG A 78 11.55 -11.54 -6.66
N GLY A 79 11.00 -12.68 -7.09
CA GLY A 79 10.98 -13.10 -8.48
C GLY A 79 10.11 -12.23 -9.38
N LEU A 80 9.13 -11.51 -8.82
CA LEU A 80 8.32 -10.53 -9.54
C LEU A 80 9.04 -9.19 -9.74
N ALA A 81 9.94 -8.82 -8.82
CA ALA A 81 10.72 -7.58 -8.95
C ALA A 81 11.76 -7.69 -10.06
N SER A 82 12.08 -6.58 -10.72
CA SER A 82 13.15 -6.60 -11.71
C SER A 82 14.51 -6.90 -11.05
N GLN A 83 15.30 -7.77 -11.68
CA GLN A 83 16.60 -8.19 -11.14
C GLN A 83 17.61 -7.03 -11.03
N ARG A 84 17.52 -6.03 -11.92
CA ARG A 84 18.49 -4.92 -12.01
C ARG A 84 18.07 -3.68 -11.22
N GLU A 85 16.79 -3.34 -11.19
CA GLU A 85 16.33 -2.10 -10.57
C GLU A 85 16.09 -2.25 -9.07
N PHE A 86 15.66 -3.43 -8.61
CA PHE A 86 15.50 -3.72 -7.18
C PHE A 86 16.80 -3.55 -6.39
N LEU A 87 17.96 -3.93 -6.94
CA LEU A 87 19.24 -3.84 -6.23
C LEU A 87 19.70 -2.40 -6.04
N ASN A 88 19.28 -1.47 -6.90
CA ASN A 88 19.66 -0.07 -6.84
C ASN A 88 18.65 0.76 -6.06
N ASN A 89 17.35 0.57 -6.32
CA ASN A 89 16.27 1.29 -5.64
C ASN A 89 15.01 0.41 -5.55
N PRO A 90 14.88 -0.43 -4.50
CA PRO A 90 13.78 -1.39 -4.37
C PRO A 90 12.40 -0.75 -4.20
N HIS A 91 12.35 0.54 -3.85
CA HIS A 91 11.11 1.30 -3.73
C HIS A 91 10.57 1.76 -5.09
N THR A 92 11.42 1.91 -6.10
CA THR A 92 11.01 2.32 -7.45
C THR A 92 10.12 1.26 -8.09
N GLU A 93 10.38 -0.03 -7.80
CA GLU A 93 9.57 -1.17 -8.23
C GLU A 93 8.10 -1.06 -7.81
N LEU A 94 7.80 -0.42 -6.66
CA LEU A 94 6.41 -0.21 -6.23
C LEU A 94 5.65 0.72 -7.18
N THR A 95 6.36 1.59 -7.91
CA THR A 95 5.78 2.50 -8.90
C THR A 95 5.84 1.93 -10.31
N THR A 96 6.95 1.28 -10.68
CA THR A 96 7.20 0.83 -12.06
C THR A 96 6.65 -0.56 -12.36
N ASN A 97 6.43 -1.39 -11.34
CA ASN A 97 6.03 -2.77 -11.48
C ASN A 97 4.74 -3.06 -10.70
N LEU A 98 3.60 -3.03 -11.40
CA LEU A 98 2.29 -3.21 -10.78
C LEU A 98 2.13 -4.60 -10.17
N ALA A 99 2.65 -5.66 -10.80
CA ALA A 99 2.59 -7.02 -10.23
C ALA A 99 3.34 -7.11 -8.90
N TYR A 100 4.54 -6.50 -8.83
CA TYR A 100 5.30 -6.40 -7.60
C TYR A 100 4.55 -5.57 -6.53
N ALA A 101 4.02 -4.41 -6.91
CA ALA A 101 3.25 -3.56 -6.01
C ALA A 101 2.01 -4.29 -5.44
N THR A 102 1.29 -5.03 -6.28
CA THR A 102 0.16 -5.87 -5.89
C THR A 102 0.58 -6.98 -4.93
N ALA A 103 1.71 -7.64 -5.19
CA ALA A 103 2.22 -8.70 -4.32
C ALA A 103 2.61 -8.17 -2.93
N ILE A 104 3.22 -6.98 -2.85
CA ILE A 104 3.53 -6.32 -1.57
C ILE A 104 2.25 -5.86 -0.87
N ALA A 105 1.26 -5.31 -1.59
CA ALA A 105 -0.01 -4.92 -1.00
C ALA A 105 -0.73 -6.14 -0.37
N TRP A 106 -0.69 -7.28 -1.03
CA TRP A 106 -1.19 -8.53 -0.49
C TRP A 106 -0.42 -8.98 0.76
N ALA A 107 0.91 -8.93 0.73
CA ALA A 107 1.74 -9.25 1.91
C ALA A 107 1.46 -8.33 3.10
N ILE A 108 1.18 -7.04 2.86
CA ILE A 108 0.76 -6.09 3.90
C ILE A 108 -0.56 -6.53 4.54
N HIS A 109 -1.54 -6.94 3.73
CA HIS A 109 -2.82 -7.42 4.24
C HIS A 109 -2.66 -8.68 5.11
N LEU A 110 -1.80 -9.62 4.70
CA LEU A 110 -1.50 -10.82 5.48
C LEU A 110 -0.78 -10.50 6.80
N ALA A 111 0.19 -9.58 6.77
CA ALA A 111 0.96 -9.18 7.95
C ALA A 111 0.13 -8.34 8.94
N PHE A 112 -0.78 -7.52 8.42
CA PHE A 112 -1.59 -6.57 9.19
C PHE A 112 -3.06 -6.60 8.75
N PRO A 113 -3.81 -7.68 9.03
CA PRO A 113 -5.22 -7.78 8.67
C PRO A 113 -6.12 -6.72 9.34
N GLN A 114 -5.58 -5.93 10.28
CA GLN A 114 -6.29 -4.94 11.10
C GLN A 114 -5.66 -3.54 11.11
N SER A 115 -4.89 -3.14 10.08
CA SER A 115 -4.51 -1.72 9.98
C SER A 115 -5.72 -0.90 9.51
N LYS A 116 -6.62 -0.57 10.45
CA LYS A 116 -7.49 0.61 10.32
C LYS A 116 -6.60 1.76 9.88
N HIS A 117 -6.89 2.39 8.75
CA HIS A 117 -6.28 3.67 8.40
C HIS A 117 -6.51 4.62 9.58
N PRO A 118 -5.47 5.18 10.22
CA PRO A 118 -5.67 6.30 11.12
C PRO A 118 -5.87 7.52 10.23
N CYS A 119 -7.08 7.70 9.69
CA CYS A 119 -7.58 9.00 9.30
C CYS A 119 -8.78 9.31 10.19
N GLN A 120 -8.53 9.37 11.49
CA GLN A 120 -9.27 10.21 12.41
C GLN A 120 -8.23 11.10 13.09
N GLN A 121 -7.77 12.12 12.39
CA GLN A 121 -7.28 13.31 13.05
C GLN A 121 -8.52 14.10 13.44
N THR A 122 -8.98 13.93 14.67
CA THR A 122 -9.77 14.99 15.31
C THR A 122 -8.93 16.26 15.27
N PRO A 123 -9.45 17.40 14.79
CA PRO A 123 -8.80 18.67 15.05
C PRO A 123 -8.88 18.89 16.57
N THR A 124 -7.80 18.60 17.28
CA THR A 124 -7.56 19.08 18.63
C THR A 124 -7.37 20.59 18.55
N ASP A 125 -8.39 21.29 19.02
CA ASP A 125 -8.37 22.59 19.69
C ASP A 125 -7.56 23.71 19.03
N ALA A 126 -8.24 24.49 18.19
CA ALA A 126 -7.89 25.87 17.91
C ALA A 126 -9.15 26.73 17.77
N ALA A 127 -9.89 26.92 18.87
CA ALA A 127 -10.94 27.93 18.95
C ALA A 127 -11.01 28.53 20.36
N GLY A 128 -10.74 29.83 20.47
CA GLY A 128 -10.98 30.60 21.68
C GLY A 128 -9.78 31.43 22.15
N LYS A 129 -9.42 32.48 21.39
CA LYS A 129 -8.69 33.61 21.99
C LYS A 129 -9.63 34.25 23.01
N GLU A 130 -9.31 34.09 24.29
CA GLU A 130 -9.92 34.82 25.41
C GLU A 130 -9.76 36.33 25.18
N GLN A 131 -10.90 37.00 25.04
CA GLN A 131 -11.00 38.45 24.95
C GLN A 131 -10.70 39.06 26.33
N GLN A 132 -9.78 40.02 26.34
CA GLN A 132 -9.58 40.98 27.41
C GLN A 132 -10.87 41.76 27.69
N ALA A 133 -11.39 41.64 28.92
CA ALA A 133 -12.33 42.61 29.50
C ALA A 133 -12.35 42.52 31.04
N THR A 134 -11.40 43.19 31.69
CA THR A 134 -11.50 43.68 33.08
C THR A 134 -10.78 45.03 33.06
N GLY A 135 -11.42 46.19 33.20
CA GLY A 135 -12.45 46.51 34.19
C GLY A 135 -11.75 46.98 35.45
N SER A 136 -11.21 48.20 35.42
CA SER A 136 -10.82 49.01 36.59
C SER A 136 -10.77 50.47 36.18
#